data_AF-W2HVR8-F1
#
_entry.id   AF-W2HVR8-F1
#
_cell.length_a   1.000
_cell.length_b   1.000
_cell.length_c   1.000
_cell.angle_alpha   90.00
_cell.angle_beta   90.00
_cell.angle_gamma   90.00
#
_symmetry.space_group_name_H-M   'P 1'
#
loop_
_entity.id
_entity.type
_entity.pdbx_description
1 polymer ?
#
loop_
_entity_poly.entity_id
_entity_poly.type
_entity_poly.pdbx_seq_one_letter_code
_entity_poly.pdbx_strand_id
1 'polypeptide(L)' 'GSAIGSIQDIKDMLELASKKNVRPVIQKLPMSKVNEGIQMVRNGTVRYRVVLEN' A
#
# COMPACT_ATOMS: atom_id res chain seq x y z
N GLY A 1 7.46 -9.86 -18.79
CA GLY A 1 6.84 -9.06 -17.71
C GLY A 1 7.91 -8.66 -16.71
N SER A 2 7.73 -7.56 -16.00
CA SER A 2 8.62 -7.14 -14.90
C SER A 2 7.90 -7.36 -13.56
N ALA A 3 8.57 -7.94 -12.57
CA ALA A 3 7.98 -8.27 -11.26
C ALA A 3 8.18 -7.15 -10.22
N ILE A 4 9.37 -6.54 -10.20
CA ILE A 4 9.75 -5.41 -9.32
C ILE A 4 10.85 -4.58 -10.01
N GLY A 5 11.01 -3.31 -9.61
CA GLY A 5 12.10 -2.43 -10.07
C GLY A 5 13.39 -2.58 -9.24
N SER A 6 14.51 -2.04 -9.75
CA SER A 6 15.76 -1.97 -8.99
C SER A 6 15.67 -0.96 -7.82
N ILE A 7 16.65 -0.97 -6.92
CA ILE A 7 16.72 0.01 -5.82
C ILE A 7 16.72 1.45 -6.36
N GLN A 8 17.41 1.68 -7.49
CA GLN A 8 17.46 3.00 -8.12
C GLN A 8 16.08 3.38 -8.66
N ASP A 9 15.41 2.49 -9.39
CA ASP A 9 14.07 2.75 -9.93
C ASP A 9 13.05 3.06 -8.83
N ILE A 10 13.14 2.37 -7.68
CA ILE A 10 12.25 2.60 -6.54
C ILE A 10 12.48 3.99 -5.94
N LYS A 11 13.73 4.45 -5.81
CA LYS A 11 14.04 5.80 -5.32
C LYS A 11 13.48 6.86 -6.25
N ASP A 12 13.69 6.70 -7.54
CA ASP A 12 13.23 7.63 -8.57
C ASP A 12 11.68 7.67 -8.60
N MET A 13 11.02 6.52 -8.43
CA MET A 13 9.56 6.42 -8.34
C MET A 13 9.00 7.13 -7.10
N LEU A 14 9.62 6.95 -5.93
CA LEU A 14 9.19 7.63 -4.70
C LEU A 14 9.35 9.15 -4.80
N GLU A 15 10.44 9.62 -5.41
CA GLU A 15 10.65 11.05 -5.65
C GLU A 15 9.58 11.62 -6.59
N LEU A 16 9.30 10.93 -7.70
CA LEU A 16 8.24 11.32 -8.63
C LEU A 16 6.86 11.35 -7.95
N ALA A 17 6.53 10.31 -7.18
CA ALA A 17 5.25 10.22 -6.48
C ALA A 17 5.06 11.38 -5.49
N SER A 18 6.11 11.76 -4.77
CA SER A 18 6.11 12.94 -3.89
C SER A 18 5.88 14.23 -4.68
N LYS A 19 6.68 14.48 -5.74
CA LYS A 19 6.58 15.70 -6.57
C LYS A 19 5.23 15.87 -7.26
N LYS A 20 4.61 14.76 -7.68
CA LYS A 20 3.32 14.75 -8.39
C LYS A 20 2.13 14.55 -7.45
N ASN A 21 2.37 14.47 -6.14
CA ASN A 21 1.36 14.17 -5.13
C ASN A 21 0.52 12.92 -5.44
N VAL A 22 1.17 11.87 -5.94
CA VAL A 22 0.53 10.57 -6.16
C VAL A 22 0.39 9.87 -4.82
N ARG A 23 -0.85 9.67 -4.37
CA ARG A 23 -1.17 9.05 -3.08
C ARG A 23 -2.00 7.79 -3.29
N PRO A 24 -1.70 6.67 -2.61
CA PRO A 24 -2.56 5.50 -2.63
C PRO A 24 -3.85 5.79 -1.85
N VAL A 25 -4.96 5.20 -2.30
CA VAL A 25 -6.19 5.11 -1.50
C VAL A 25 -5.98 4.01 -0.47
N ILE A 26 -6.00 4.37 0.81
CA ILE A 26 -5.69 3.45 1.91
C ILE A 26 -6.84 3.34 2.90
N GLN A 27 -6.94 2.18 3.53
CA GLN A 27 -7.78 1.91 4.67
C GLN A 27 -6.89 1.55 5.85
N LYS A 28 -6.86 2.43 6.85
CA LYS A 28 -6.04 2.25 8.05
C LYS A 28 -6.73 1.31 9.04
N LEU A 29 -5.97 0.38 9.62
CA LEU A 29 -6.42 -0.46 10.72
C LEU A 29 -5.35 -0.47 11.82
N PRO A 30 -5.72 -0.53 13.11
CA PRO A 30 -4.73 -0.72 14.16
C PRO A 30 -4.07 -2.10 14.01
N MET A 31 -2.80 -2.20 14.41
CA MET A 31 -2.03 -3.45 14.34
C MET A 31 -2.72 -4.61 15.08
N SER A 32 -3.45 -4.30 16.16
CA SER A 32 -4.26 -5.27 16.91
C SER A 32 -5.36 -5.95 16.09
N LYS A 33 -5.78 -5.35 14.97
CA LYS A 33 -6.83 -5.84 14.07
C LYS A 33 -6.28 -6.41 12.75
N VAL A 34 -5.02 -6.84 12.71
CA VAL A 34 -4.38 -7.41 11.51
C VAL A 34 -5.20 -8.53 10.85
N ASN A 35 -5.76 -9.44 11.65
CA ASN A 35 -6.55 -10.57 11.14
C ASN A 35 -7.81 -10.11 10.39
N GLU A 36 -8.46 -9.05 10.87
CA GLU A 36 -9.59 -8.42 10.20
C GLU A 36 -9.16 -7.86 8.83
N GLY A 37 -8.02 -7.14 8.80
CA GLY A 37 -7.45 -6.60 7.57
C GLY A 37 -7.14 -7.67 6.52
N ILE A 38 -6.60 -8.82 6.93
CA ILE A 38 -6.34 -9.95 6.01
C ILE A 38 -7.65 -10.50 5.44
N GLN A 39 -8.69 -10.66 6.26
CA GLN A 39 -10.00 -11.14 5.80
C GLN A 39 -10.64 -10.18 4.81
N MET A 40 -10.54 -8.86 5.05
CA MET A 40 -11.07 -7.85 4.11
C MET A 40 -10.40 -7.93 2.73
N VAL A 41 -9.09 -8.17 2.68
CA VAL A 41 -8.36 -8.35 1.41
C VAL A 41 -8.82 -9.62 0.70
N ARG A 42 -8.94 -10.74 1.42
CA ARG A 42 -9.41 -12.02 0.85
C ARG A 42 -10.84 -11.95 0.33
N ASN A 43 -11.71 -11.25 1.05
CA ASN A 43 -13.10 -11.04 0.67
C ASN A 43 -13.28 -9.98 -0.43
N GLY A 44 -12.21 -9.27 -0.81
CA GLY A 44 -12.26 -8.19 -1.80
C GLY A 44 -13.02 -6.94 -1.35
N THR A 45 -13.32 -6.82 -0.05
CA THR A 45 -14.08 -5.68 0.50
C THR A 45 -13.21 -4.46 0.80
N VAL A 46 -11.87 -4.61 0.73
CA VAL A 46 -10.93 -3.51 0.91
C VAL A 46 -11.02 -2.53 -0.26
N ARG A 47 -11.00 -1.24 0.05
CA ARG A 47 -10.80 -0.20 -0.96
C ARG A 47 -9.31 -0.06 -1.30
N TYR A 48 -8.84 -0.91 -2.23
CA TYR A 48 -7.48 -0.99 -2.79
C TYR A 48 -6.35 -1.44 -1.84
N ARG A 49 -6.14 -0.82 -0.68
CA ARG A 49 -5.01 -1.17 0.21
C ARG A 49 -5.32 -1.01 1.71
N VAL A 50 -5.08 -2.07 2.48
CA VAL A 50 -5.03 -2.00 3.96
C VAL A 50 -3.64 -1.53 4.40
N VAL A 51 -3.58 -0.60 5.35
CA VAL A 51 -2.34 -0.16 6.00
C VAL A 51 -2.50 -0.32 7.51
N LEU A 52 -1.55 -1.01 8.16
CA LEU A 52 -1.56 -1.19 9.61
C LEU A 52 -0.80 -0.06 10.29
N GLU A 53 -1.38 0.46 11.38
CA GLU A 53 -0.81 1.54 12.20
C GLU A 53 -0.71 1.07 13.67
N ASN A 54 0.34 1.49 14.37
CA ASN A 54 0.62 1.09 15.75
C ASN A 54 0.27 2.22 16.73
#